data_AF-A0A6L5FRX8-F1
#
_entry.id   AF-A0A6L5FRX8-F1
#
_cell.length_a   1.000
_cell.length_b   1.000
_cell.length_c   1.000
_cell.angle_alpha   90.00
_cell.angle_beta   90.00
_cell.angle_gamma   90.00
#
_symmetry.space_group_name_H-M   'P 1'
#
loop_
_entity.id
_entity.type
_entity.pdbx_description
1 polymer ?
#
loop_
_entity_poly.entity_id
_entity_poly.type
_entity_poly.pdbx_seq_one_letter_code
_entity_poly.pdbx_strand_id
1 'polypeptide(L)'
;MGYFDLMELSARAIQEKRFHDSWRGYNQAEVDEFLDLVAESFDRAQRELQSLGERIRMLDLEIQERRESEEMLKRTLMTAQRAAEDAISRAKAKAQELMAEADARAKKAEAEARDRSKEMEGRIDGLRQFERDAKTRLRTFFQQQLKALDALTEVRPPRLTGGGQRPPASSERAATPRERDARMSRGEGAPDSTGATFRPR
;
A
#
# COMPACT_ATOMS: atom_id res chain seq x y z
N MET A 1 -26.39 53.62 56.79
CA MET A 1 -25.20 53.14 57.52
C MET A 1 -24.12 52.90 56.49
N GLY A 2 -23.21 53.82 56.19
CA GLY A 2 -22.35 54.56 57.09
C GLY A 2 -20.90 54.22 56.69
N TYR A 3 -20.58 54.29 55.39
CA TYR A 3 -19.24 54.07 54.82
C TYR A 3 -18.33 55.29 55.07
N PHE A 4 -18.42 55.90 56.25
CA PHE A 4 -17.73 57.14 56.60
C PHE A 4 -16.46 56.92 57.45
N ASP A 5 -15.99 55.68 57.57
CA ASP A 5 -14.89 55.34 58.49
C ASP A 5 -13.83 54.41 57.86
N LEU A 6 -13.60 54.54 56.56
CA LEU A 6 -12.48 53.88 55.88
C LEU A 6 -11.29 54.83 55.65
N MET A 7 -11.41 56.08 56.13
CA MET A 7 -10.42 57.15 55.94
C MET A 7 -10.11 57.97 57.21
N GLU A 8 -10.71 57.67 58.36
CA GLU A 8 -10.56 58.55 59.53
C GLU A 8 -9.21 58.39 60.27
N LEU A 9 -8.43 57.36 59.95
CA LEU A 9 -7.09 57.17 60.51
C LEU A 9 -6.02 57.04 59.42
N SER A 10 -5.76 58.17 58.76
CA SER A 10 -4.60 58.33 57.89
C SER A 10 -3.38 58.79 58.68
N ALA A 11 -2.17 58.49 58.21
CA ALA A 11 -0.93 59.00 58.81
C ALA A 11 -0.94 60.53 58.96
N ARG A 12 -1.62 61.24 58.04
CA ARG A 12 -1.83 62.68 58.10
C ARG A 12 -2.81 63.10 59.21
N ALA A 13 -3.92 62.38 59.38
CA ALA A 13 -4.87 62.63 60.47
C ALA A 13 -4.24 62.39 61.85
N ILE A 14 -3.35 61.40 61.98
CA ILE A 14 -2.55 61.16 63.21
C ILE A 14 -1.63 62.35 63.48
N GLN A 15 -0.94 62.88 62.46
CA GLN A 15 -0.02 64.00 62.60
C GLN A 15 -0.71 65.33 62.94
N GLU A 16 -1.95 65.52 62.47
CA GLU A 16 -2.73 66.74 62.70
C GLU A 16 -3.54 66.70 64.01
N LYS A 17 -3.66 65.54 64.67
CA LYS A 17 -4.41 65.38 65.93
C LYS A 17 -3.78 66.22 67.05
N ARG A 18 -4.60 67.07 67.69
CA ARG A 18 -4.26 67.83 68.89
C ARG A 18 -5.09 67.33 70.07
N PHE A 19 -4.47 67.22 71.23
CA PHE A 19 -5.13 66.82 72.48
C PHE A 19 -5.42 68.05 73.33
N HIS A 20 -6.53 68.04 74.07
CA HIS A 20 -6.88 69.12 74.98
C HIS A 20 -6.01 69.09 76.23
N ASP A 21 -5.74 70.26 76.83
CA ASP A 21 -5.03 70.36 78.10
C ASP A 21 -5.96 70.03 79.29
N SER A 22 -5.42 69.31 80.26
CA SER A 22 -5.93 69.08 81.60
C SER A 22 -5.06 69.83 82.62
N TRP A 23 -5.51 69.94 83.88
CA TRP A 23 -4.71 70.58 84.93
C TRP A 23 -3.42 69.76 85.17
N ARG A 24 -2.32 70.24 84.58
CA ARG A 24 -0.97 69.60 84.47
C ARG A 24 -0.75 68.64 83.28
N GLY A 25 -1.15 69.01 82.05
CA GLY A 25 -0.66 68.35 80.82
C GLY A 25 -1.78 68.00 79.85
N TYR A 26 -1.59 67.05 78.94
CA TYR A 26 -2.66 66.60 78.04
C TYR A 26 -3.75 65.80 78.78
N ASN A 27 -4.96 65.81 78.24
CA ASN A 27 -6.06 64.98 78.70
C ASN A 27 -5.78 63.51 78.41
N GLN A 28 -5.37 62.78 79.45
CA GLN A 28 -5.00 61.37 79.35
C GLN A 28 -6.11 60.50 78.77
N ALA A 29 -7.38 60.77 79.11
CA ALA A 29 -8.51 59.99 78.58
C ALA A 29 -8.68 60.15 77.06
N GLU A 30 -8.45 61.35 76.52
CA GLU A 30 -8.52 61.60 75.07
C GLU A 30 -7.36 60.96 74.32
N VAL A 31 -6.17 60.90 74.95
CA VAL A 31 -5.00 60.22 74.40
C VAL A 31 -5.23 58.71 74.36
N ASP A 32 -5.75 58.13 75.45
CA ASP A 32 -6.02 56.69 75.54
C ASP A 32 -7.07 56.26 74.49
N GLU A 33 -8.19 56.98 74.37
CA GLU A 33 -9.23 56.71 73.36
C GLU A 33 -8.69 56.79 71.92
N PHE A 34 -7.81 57.76 71.64
CA PHE A 34 -7.17 57.87 70.33
C PHE A 34 -6.18 56.74 70.06
N LEU A 35 -5.39 56.33 71.06
CA LEU A 35 -4.44 55.22 70.92
C LEU A 35 -5.16 53.89 70.71
N ASP A 36 -6.31 53.66 71.36
CA ASP A 36 -7.15 52.49 71.13
C ASP A 36 -7.65 52.44 69.68
N LEU A 37 -8.10 53.58 69.13
CA LEU A 37 -8.54 53.69 67.74
C LEU A 37 -7.40 53.45 66.74
N VAL A 38 -6.21 54.00 67.01
CA VAL A 38 -4.99 53.77 66.21
C VAL A 38 -4.64 52.27 66.24
N ALA A 39 -4.66 51.65 67.41
CA ALA A 39 -4.34 50.23 67.58
C ALA A 39 -5.32 49.34 66.80
N GLU A 40 -6.63 49.61 66.88
CA GLU A 40 -7.64 48.85 66.13
C GLU A 40 -7.47 48.98 64.62
N SER A 41 -7.24 50.20 64.13
CA SER A 41 -7.02 50.45 62.69
C SER A 41 -5.74 49.78 62.16
N PHE A 42 -4.66 49.78 62.95
CA PHE A 42 -3.42 49.10 62.63
C PHE A 42 -3.59 47.58 62.61
N ASP A 43 -4.28 47.02 63.60
CA ASP A 43 -4.60 45.58 63.65
C ASP A 43 -5.44 45.16 62.44
N ARG A 44 -6.43 45.97 62.04
CA ARG A 44 -7.21 45.73 60.81
C ARG A 44 -6.31 45.73 59.57
N ALA A 45 -5.48 46.75 59.41
CA ALA A 45 -4.57 46.86 58.27
C ALA A 45 -3.57 45.69 58.21
N GLN A 46 -3.05 45.27 59.35
CA GLN A 46 -2.13 44.13 59.44
C GLN A 46 -2.82 42.82 59.05
N ARG A 47 -4.06 42.58 59.49
CA ARG A 47 -4.86 41.42 59.08
C ARG A 47 -5.17 41.44 57.58
N GLU A 48 -5.51 42.60 57.03
CA GLU A 48 -5.73 42.75 55.59
C GLU A 48 -4.46 42.45 54.79
N LEU A 49 -3.30 42.99 55.17
CA LEU A 49 -2.01 42.70 54.54
C LEU A 49 -1.67 41.22 54.57
N GLN A 50 -1.92 40.53 55.70
CA GLN A 50 -1.74 39.08 55.80
C GLN A 50 -2.67 38.34 54.82
N SER A 51 -3.96 38.69 54.80
CA SER A 51 -4.94 38.04 53.91
C SER A 51 -4.63 38.26 52.42
N LEU A 52 -4.18 39.46 52.05
CA LEU A 52 -3.76 39.79 50.69
C LEU A 52 -2.49 39.03 50.32
N GLY A 53 -1.52 38.91 51.23
CA GLY A 53 -0.31 38.13 51.04
C GLY A 53 -0.59 36.65 50.80
N GLU A 54 -1.50 36.05 51.58
CA GLU A 54 -1.95 34.67 51.36
C GLU A 54 -2.65 34.51 50.02
N ARG A 55 -3.52 35.45 49.65
CA ARG A 55 -4.23 35.42 48.38
C ARG A 55 -3.30 35.54 47.17
N ILE A 56 -2.29 36.41 47.25
CA ILE A 56 -1.25 36.53 46.21
C ILE A 56 -0.52 35.19 46.07
N ARG A 57 -0.09 34.56 47.18
CA ARG A 57 0.58 33.26 47.12
C ARG A 57 -0.29 32.17 46.47
N MET A 58 -1.58 32.13 46.80
CA MET A 58 -2.52 31.19 46.19
C MET A 58 -2.69 31.42 44.69
N LEU A 59 -2.82 32.69 44.27
CA LEU A 59 -2.93 33.05 42.86
C LEU A 59 -1.64 32.75 42.09
N ASP A 60 -0.48 32.99 42.69
CA ASP A 60 0.81 32.65 42.10
C ASP A 60 0.91 31.14 41.85
N LEU A 61 0.50 30.31 42.82
CA LEU A 61 0.47 28.84 42.66
C LEU A 61 -0.49 28.41 41.54
N GLU A 62 -1.69 28.98 41.46
CA GLU A 62 -2.65 28.68 40.40
C GLU A 62 -2.12 29.08 39.02
N ILE A 63 -1.47 30.25 38.92
CA ILE A 63 -0.83 30.69 37.67
C ILE A 63 0.26 29.71 37.23
N GLN A 64 1.08 29.20 38.15
CA GLN A 64 2.11 28.22 37.81
C GLN A 64 1.49 26.91 37.31
N GLU A 65 0.51 26.36 38.03
CA GLU A 65 -0.15 25.10 37.66
C GLU A 65 -0.85 25.20 36.30
N ARG A 66 -1.52 26.33 36.03
CA ARG A 66 -2.11 26.60 34.72
C ARG A 66 -1.05 26.70 33.62
N ARG A 67 0.06 27.39 33.86
CA ARG A 67 1.16 27.51 32.88
C ARG A 67 1.79 26.16 32.57
N GLU A 68 2.04 25.33 33.58
CA GLU A 68 2.57 23.98 33.39
C GLU A 68 1.61 23.10 32.58
N SER A 69 0.31 23.19 32.87
CA SER A 69 -0.74 22.49 32.14
C SER A 69 -0.84 22.95 30.69
N GLU A 70 -0.80 24.26 30.43
CA GLU A 70 -0.79 24.83 29.08
C GLU A 70 0.42 24.38 28.28
N GLU A 71 1.62 24.39 28.88
CA GLU A 71 2.83 23.90 28.24
C GLU A 71 2.76 22.40 27.92
N MET A 72 2.20 21.59 28.82
CA MET A 72 1.98 20.17 28.56
C MET A 72 0.99 19.97 27.40
N LEU A 73 -0.13 20.68 27.39
CA LEU A 73 -1.12 20.61 26.32
C LEU A 73 -0.52 21.01 24.98
N LYS A 74 0.27 22.10 24.95
CA LYS A 74 0.96 22.56 23.74
C LYS A 74 1.94 21.52 23.22
N ARG A 75 2.74 20.90 24.10
CA ARG A 75 3.66 19.81 23.72
C ARG A 75 2.90 18.62 23.15
N THR A 76 1.82 18.19 23.79
CA THR A 76 0.98 17.09 23.31
C THR A 76 0.37 17.42 21.95
N LEU A 77 -0.15 18.63 21.76
CA LEU A 77 -0.72 19.06 20.49
C LEU A 77 0.34 19.08 19.38
N MET A 78 1.54 19.59 19.65
CA MET A 78 2.63 19.57 18.68
C MET A 78 3.06 18.14 18.32
N THR A 79 3.14 17.24 19.30
CA THR A 79 3.45 15.82 19.04
C THR A 79 2.34 15.14 18.23
N ALA A 80 1.07 15.39 18.55
CA ALA A 80 -0.06 14.87 17.81
C ALA A 80 -0.08 15.40 16.36
N GLN A 81 0.19 16.69 16.16
CA GLN A 81 0.31 17.29 14.83
C GLN A 81 1.42 16.64 14.02
N ARG A 82 2.63 16.50 14.59
CA ARG A 82 3.76 15.83 13.92
C ARG A 82 3.43 14.39 13.57
N ALA A 83 2.81 13.64 14.49
CA ALA A 83 2.40 12.26 14.22
C ALA A 83 1.37 12.17 13.08
N ALA A 84 0.43 13.12 13.01
CA ALA A 84 -0.54 13.20 11.92
C ALA A 84 0.13 13.54 10.58
N GLU A 85 1.02 14.52 10.54
CA GLU A 85 1.80 14.88 9.35
C GLU A 85 2.65 13.71 8.85
N ASP A 86 3.33 13.01 9.76
CA ASP A 86 4.09 11.79 9.46
C ASP A 86 3.21 10.68 8.89
N ALA A 87 2.03 10.45 9.49
CA ALA A 87 1.09 9.44 9.02
C ALA A 87 0.60 9.75 7.59
N ILE A 88 0.26 11.01 7.32
CA ILE A 88 -0.16 11.48 5.99
C ILE A 88 0.98 11.31 4.98
N SER A 89 2.21 11.69 5.35
CA SER A 89 3.39 11.55 4.50
C SER A 89 3.66 10.10 4.13
N ARG A 90 3.64 9.19 5.12
CA ARG A 90 3.80 7.74 4.90
C ARG A 90 2.68 7.16 4.03
N ALA A 91 1.44 7.55 4.27
CA ALA A 91 0.30 7.09 3.46
C ALA A 91 0.44 7.53 1.99
N LYS A 92 0.85 8.77 1.75
CA LYS A 92 1.12 9.28 0.40
C LYS A 92 2.26 8.54 -0.29
N ALA A 93 3.38 8.33 0.41
CA ALA A 93 4.51 7.58 -0.13
C ALA A 93 4.10 6.13 -0.47
N LYS A 94 3.34 5.48 0.41
CA LYS A 94 2.88 4.11 0.16
C LYS A 94 1.89 4.03 -1.00
N ALA A 95 1.00 5.00 -1.12
CA ALA A 95 0.07 5.09 -2.26
C ALA A 95 0.82 5.25 -3.59
N GLN A 96 1.85 6.10 -3.63
CA GLN A 96 2.69 6.28 -4.82
C GLN A 96 3.45 5.01 -5.18
N GLU A 97 4.01 4.29 -4.20
CA GLU A 97 4.66 3.00 -4.41
C GLU A 97 3.69 1.97 -5.00
N LEU A 98 2.48 1.84 -4.42
CA LEU A 98 1.46 0.91 -4.91
C LEU A 98 0.98 1.25 -6.32
N MET A 99 0.82 2.54 -6.64
CA MET A 99 0.47 2.98 -7.99
C MET A 99 1.58 2.62 -8.99
N ALA A 100 2.84 2.88 -8.65
CA ALA A 100 3.97 2.53 -9.50
C ALA A 100 4.09 1.02 -9.72
N GLU A 101 3.87 0.22 -8.67
CA GLU A 101 3.86 -1.24 -8.76
C GLU A 101 2.70 -1.75 -9.63
N ALA A 102 1.49 -1.20 -9.46
CA ALA A 102 0.32 -1.54 -10.27
C ALA A 102 0.55 -1.21 -11.75
N ASP A 103 1.09 -0.03 -12.06
CA ASP A 103 1.41 0.38 -13.42
C ASP A 103 2.48 -0.53 -14.05
N ALA A 104 3.51 -0.90 -13.29
CA ALA A 104 4.54 -1.82 -13.77
C ALA A 104 3.96 -3.21 -14.07
N ARG A 105 3.09 -3.73 -13.19
CA ARG A 105 2.39 -5.00 -13.40
C ARG A 105 1.45 -4.95 -14.60
N ALA A 106 0.69 -3.87 -14.75
CA ALA A 106 -0.21 -3.67 -15.90
C ALA A 106 0.58 -3.66 -17.21
N LYS A 107 1.67 -2.87 -17.30
CA LYS A 107 2.54 -2.83 -18.48
C LYS A 107 3.14 -4.19 -18.82
N LYS A 108 3.58 -4.94 -17.80
CA LYS A 108 4.11 -6.30 -18.00
C LYS A 108 3.04 -7.25 -18.52
N ALA A 109 1.85 -7.24 -17.92
CA ALA A 109 0.74 -8.08 -18.35
C ALA A 109 0.28 -7.74 -19.78
N GLU A 110 0.24 -6.46 -20.15
CA GLU A 110 -0.04 -6.02 -21.52
C GLU A 110 1.01 -6.49 -22.51
N ALA A 111 2.30 -6.38 -22.17
CA ALA A 111 3.38 -6.85 -23.01
C ALA A 111 3.28 -8.36 -23.25
N GLU A 112 3.11 -9.14 -22.18
CA GLU A 112 2.92 -10.60 -22.27
C GLU A 112 1.68 -10.97 -23.10
N ALA A 113 0.57 -10.24 -22.94
CA ALA A 113 -0.63 -10.47 -23.74
C ALA A 113 -0.39 -10.18 -25.23
N ARG A 114 0.30 -9.07 -25.55
CA ARG A 114 0.66 -8.72 -26.94
C ARG A 114 1.58 -9.76 -27.56
N ASP A 115 2.57 -10.25 -26.82
CA ASP A 115 3.50 -11.27 -27.31
C ASP A 115 2.79 -12.60 -27.57
N ARG A 116 1.89 -13.02 -26.66
CA ARG A 116 1.03 -14.21 -26.87
C ARG A 116 0.13 -14.05 -28.10
N SER A 117 -0.45 -12.87 -28.32
CA SER A 117 -1.26 -12.62 -29.52
C SER A 117 -0.44 -12.75 -30.81
N LYS A 118 0.75 -12.15 -30.86
CA LYS A 118 1.66 -12.28 -32.02
C LYS A 118 2.08 -13.73 -32.26
N GLU A 119 2.36 -14.47 -31.19
CA GLU A 119 2.70 -15.89 -31.30
C GLU A 119 1.52 -16.70 -31.87
N MET A 120 0.30 -16.47 -31.38
CA MET A 120 -0.91 -17.11 -31.89
C MET A 120 -1.16 -16.77 -33.35
N GLU A 121 -1.00 -15.50 -33.76
CA GLU A 121 -1.10 -15.07 -35.15
C GLU A 121 -0.07 -15.79 -36.04
N GLY A 122 1.19 -15.86 -35.61
CA GLY A 122 2.22 -16.59 -36.32
C GLY A 122 1.92 -18.09 -36.47
N ARG A 123 1.36 -18.73 -35.42
CA ARG A 123 0.90 -20.13 -35.49
C ARG A 123 -0.25 -20.31 -36.47
N ILE A 124 -1.21 -19.38 -36.50
CA ILE A 124 -2.34 -19.41 -37.45
C ILE A 124 -1.81 -19.32 -38.88
N ASP A 125 -0.89 -18.41 -39.16
CA ASP A 125 -0.32 -18.26 -40.50
C ASP A 125 0.49 -19.48 -40.92
N GLY A 126 1.27 -20.06 -40.00
CA GLY A 126 1.98 -21.32 -40.22
C GLY A 126 1.04 -22.48 -40.56
N LEU A 127 -0.06 -22.63 -39.81
CA LEU A 127 -1.08 -23.66 -40.07
C LEU A 127 -1.75 -23.47 -41.43
N ARG A 128 -2.09 -22.22 -41.81
CA ARG A 128 -2.65 -21.91 -43.13
C ARG A 128 -1.67 -22.24 -44.26
N GLN A 129 -0.38 -21.98 -44.07
CA GLN A 129 0.63 -22.35 -45.06
C GLN A 129 0.77 -23.87 -45.18
N PHE A 130 0.84 -24.57 -44.05
CA PHE A 130 0.87 -26.03 -44.02
C PHE A 130 -0.35 -26.64 -44.73
N GLU A 131 -1.54 -26.11 -44.48
CA GLU A 131 -2.77 -26.54 -45.16
C GLU A 131 -2.68 -26.38 -46.69
N ARG A 132 -2.20 -25.22 -47.17
CA ARG A 132 -2.00 -24.95 -48.60
C ARG A 132 -0.99 -25.91 -49.23
N ASP A 133 0.13 -26.14 -48.56
CA ASP A 133 1.17 -27.04 -49.04
C ASP A 133 0.68 -28.49 -49.08
N ALA A 134 -0.03 -28.94 -48.05
CA ALA A 134 -0.64 -30.28 -48.00
C ALA A 134 -1.65 -30.48 -49.14
N LYS A 135 -2.56 -29.52 -49.37
CA LYS A 135 -3.51 -29.54 -50.49
C LYS A 135 -2.81 -29.62 -51.84
N THR A 136 -1.75 -28.84 -52.04
CA THR A 136 -0.97 -28.82 -53.28
C THR A 136 -0.28 -30.15 -53.52
N ARG A 137 0.40 -30.71 -52.50
CA ARG A 137 1.07 -32.02 -52.59
C ARG A 137 0.08 -33.14 -52.92
N LEU A 138 -1.08 -33.13 -52.25
CA LEU A 138 -2.13 -34.13 -52.47
C LEU A 138 -2.71 -34.04 -53.88
N ARG A 139 -2.97 -32.81 -54.38
CA ARG A 139 -3.42 -32.58 -55.76
C ARG A 139 -2.40 -33.10 -56.78
N THR A 140 -1.13 -32.76 -56.61
CA THR A 140 -0.05 -33.21 -57.50
C THR A 140 0.07 -34.74 -57.50
N PHE A 141 0.00 -35.38 -56.33
CA PHE A 141 0.04 -36.83 -56.20
C PHE A 141 -1.10 -37.51 -56.97
N PHE A 142 -2.34 -37.05 -56.80
CA PHE A 142 -3.49 -37.62 -57.53
C PHE A 142 -3.43 -37.36 -59.04
N GLN A 143 -2.96 -36.17 -59.46
CA GLN A 143 -2.74 -35.89 -60.89
C GLN A 143 -1.70 -36.82 -61.51
N GLN A 144 -0.63 -37.14 -60.78
CA GLN A 144 0.37 -38.11 -61.23
C GLN A 144 -0.21 -39.53 -61.34
N GLN A 145 -1.00 -39.96 -60.35
CA GLN A 145 -1.67 -41.28 -60.40
C GLN A 145 -2.66 -41.39 -61.56
N LEU A 146 -3.45 -40.34 -61.81
CA LEU A 146 -4.37 -40.29 -62.96
C LEU A 146 -3.62 -40.40 -64.29
N LYS A 147 -2.56 -39.61 -64.48
CA LYS A 147 -1.73 -39.71 -65.70
C LYS A 147 -1.12 -41.10 -65.89
N ALA A 148 -0.69 -41.76 -64.81
CA ALA A 148 -0.17 -43.13 -64.88
C ALA A 148 -1.25 -44.14 -65.31
N LEU A 149 -2.49 -43.98 -64.81
CA LEU A 149 -3.64 -44.80 -65.23
C LEU A 149 -4.01 -44.56 -66.70
N ASP A 150 -4.02 -43.31 -67.15
CA ASP A 150 -4.29 -42.98 -68.56
C ASP A 150 -3.24 -43.61 -69.49
N ALA A 151 -1.95 -43.53 -69.12
CA ALA A 151 -0.86 -44.16 -69.86
C ALA A 151 -0.98 -45.70 -69.92
N LEU A 152 -1.47 -46.35 -68.85
CA LEU A 152 -1.78 -47.78 -68.84
C LEU A 152 -2.97 -48.12 -69.76
N THR A 153 -3.87 -47.16 -69.99
CA THR A 153 -5.08 -47.33 -70.81
C THR A 153 -4.84 -47.03 -72.30
N GLU A 154 -3.87 -46.16 -72.63
CA GLU A 154 -3.44 -45.89 -74.00
C GLU A 154 -2.66 -47.04 -74.66
N VAL A 155 -2.22 -48.04 -73.88
CA VAL A 155 -1.68 -49.30 -74.42
C VAL A 155 -2.82 -50.19 -74.94
N ARG A 156 -3.35 -49.84 -76.12
CA ARG A 156 -4.26 -50.65 -76.96
C ARG A 156 -3.41 -51.47 -77.97
N PRO A 157 -3.73 -52.75 -78.24
CA PRO A 157 -2.74 -53.73 -78.70
C PRO A 157 -2.25 -53.50 -80.14
N PRO A 158 -1.05 -53.99 -80.49
CA PRO A 158 -0.56 -53.98 -81.86
C PRO A 158 -1.48 -54.83 -82.73
N ARG A 159 -1.88 -54.30 -83.89
CA ARG A 159 -2.49 -55.11 -84.95
C ARG A 159 -1.43 -56.08 -85.46
N LEU A 160 -1.63 -57.35 -85.18
CA LEU A 160 -0.82 -58.46 -85.69
C LEU A 160 -0.98 -58.54 -87.21
N THR A 161 0.00 -58.03 -87.95
CA THR A 161 0.27 -58.49 -89.32
C THR A 161 0.84 -59.89 -89.25
N GLY A 162 0.14 -60.85 -89.85
CA GLY A 162 0.50 -62.25 -89.82
C GLY A 162 1.77 -62.59 -90.59
N GLY A 163 2.33 -63.75 -90.24
CA GLY A 163 3.24 -64.51 -91.10
C GLY A 163 4.54 -64.97 -90.42
N GLY A 164 4.64 -66.27 -90.14
CA GLY A 164 5.91 -67.00 -90.29
C GLY A 164 6.66 -67.42 -89.02
N GLN A 165 6.39 -68.65 -88.58
CA GLN A 165 7.31 -69.69 -88.09
C GLN A 165 8.21 -69.48 -86.83
N ARG A 166 7.90 -70.32 -85.82
CA ARG A 166 8.73 -70.90 -84.73
C ARG A 166 9.97 -71.67 -85.26
N PRO A 167 10.85 -72.28 -84.42
CA PRO A 167 11.40 -72.03 -83.05
C PRO A 167 12.96 -72.32 -83.07
N PRO A 168 13.72 -72.79 -82.04
CA PRO A 168 13.45 -73.07 -80.60
C PRO A 168 14.54 -72.68 -79.56
N ALA A 169 14.17 -72.89 -78.28
CA ALA A 169 14.95 -73.34 -77.10
C ALA A 169 16.28 -72.62 -76.75
N SER A 170 16.58 -72.28 -75.50
CA SER A 170 16.75 -73.20 -74.36
C SER A 170 16.97 -72.42 -73.05
N SER A 171 16.57 -73.01 -71.91
CA SER A 171 17.26 -73.13 -70.59
C SER A 171 18.03 -71.92 -70.00
N GLU A 172 18.05 -71.61 -68.70
CA GLU A 172 17.71 -72.31 -67.45
C GLU A 172 17.95 -71.33 -66.26
N ARG A 173 17.14 -71.47 -65.20
CA ARG A 173 17.43 -71.49 -63.74
C ARG A 173 18.53 -70.54 -63.17
N ALA A 174 18.36 -69.86 -62.03
CA ALA A 174 17.99 -70.34 -60.68
C ALA A 174 17.60 -69.13 -59.77
N ALA A 175 16.47 -69.11 -59.04
CA ALA A 175 16.23 -69.64 -57.67
C ALA A 175 17.24 -69.13 -56.61
N THR A 176 16.96 -68.04 -55.85
CA THR A 176 16.34 -67.94 -54.48
C THR A 176 17.20 -68.52 -53.33
N PRO A 177 16.92 -68.30 -52.01
CA PRO A 177 16.08 -67.31 -51.29
C PRO A 177 16.81 -66.71 -50.06
N ARG A 178 16.17 -65.80 -49.29
CA ARG A 178 16.25 -65.83 -47.82
C ARG A 178 15.15 -65.00 -47.16
N GLU A 179 14.46 -65.68 -46.26
CA GLU A 179 13.36 -65.26 -45.40
C GLU A 179 13.79 -65.53 -43.94
N ARG A 180 13.03 -64.96 -42.98
CA ARG A 180 13.08 -65.05 -41.50
C ARG A 180 13.69 -63.82 -40.83
N ASP A 181 13.24 -63.39 -39.65
CA ASP A 181 12.05 -63.72 -38.84
C ASP A 181 11.89 -62.59 -37.81
N ALA A 182 10.71 -62.54 -37.21
CA ALA A 182 10.29 -61.62 -36.16
C ALA A 182 11.15 -61.64 -34.88
N ARG A 183 11.21 -60.50 -34.16
CA ARG A 183 11.05 -60.51 -32.68
C ARG A 183 10.67 -59.15 -32.09
N MET A 184 9.86 -59.27 -31.04
CA MET A 184 9.26 -58.25 -30.20
C MET A 184 10.26 -57.48 -29.31
N SER A 185 9.89 -56.25 -28.94
CA SER A 185 10.18 -55.63 -27.62
C SER A 185 9.12 -54.54 -27.36
N ARG A 186 8.10 -54.80 -26.53
CA ARG A 186 7.98 -54.35 -25.12
C ARG A 186 8.60 -52.98 -24.82
N GLY A 187 7.74 -52.06 -24.39
CA GLY A 187 8.06 -50.80 -23.70
C GLY A 187 6.80 -50.29 -22.99
N GLU A 188 6.68 -50.61 -21.71
CA GLU A 188 5.71 -50.08 -20.73
C GLU A 188 5.94 -48.58 -20.45
N GLY A 189 4.89 -47.86 -20.10
CA GLY A 189 4.96 -46.50 -19.56
C GLY A 189 3.57 -45.93 -19.26
N ALA A 190 3.04 -46.25 -18.08
CA ALA A 190 1.79 -45.70 -17.56
C ALA A 190 1.94 -44.21 -17.15
N PRO A 191 0.85 -43.42 -17.13
CA PRO A 191 0.85 -42.08 -16.53
C PRO A 191 0.59 -42.15 -15.02
N ASP A 192 1.48 -41.57 -14.23
CA ASP A 192 1.30 -41.35 -12.79
C ASP A 192 0.37 -40.17 -12.55
N SER A 193 -0.77 -40.44 -11.91
CA SER A 193 -1.66 -39.45 -11.30
C SER A 193 -1.58 -39.59 -9.78
N THR A 194 -0.84 -38.71 -9.11
CA THR A 194 -0.98 -38.55 -7.65
C THR A 194 -0.81 -37.07 -7.28
N GLY A 195 -1.80 -36.54 -6.58
CA GLY A 195 -1.92 -35.14 -6.19
C GLY A 195 -0.85 -34.66 -5.23
N ALA A 196 -0.36 -33.45 -5.47
CA ALA A 196 0.39 -32.68 -4.49
C ALA A 196 -0.58 -31.81 -3.68
N THR A 197 -0.79 -32.24 -2.45
CA THR A 197 -1.59 -31.58 -1.43
C THR A 197 -0.88 -30.34 -0.89
N PHE A 198 -1.68 -29.28 -0.82
CA PHE A 198 -1.51 -28.01 -0.11
C PHE A 198 -1.00 -28.15 1.34
N ARG A 199 0.03 -27.35 1.72
CA ARG A 199 0.27 -26.85 3.09
C ARG A 199 1.11 -25.56 3.07
N PRO A 200 0.62 -24.43 3.62
CA PRO A 200 1.47 -23.30 3.99
C PRO A 200 1.94 -23.39 5.46
N ARG A 201 3.06 -22.73 5.76
CA ARG A 201 3.50 -22.32 7.09
C ARG A 201 3.26 -20.83 7.24
#